data_AF-A0A5Q3Q9D2-F1
#
_entry.id   AF-A0A5Q3Q9D2-F1
#
_cell.length_a   1.000
_cell.length_b   1.000
_cell.length_c   1.000
_cell.angle_alpha   90.00
_cell.angle_beta   90.00
_cell.angle_gamma   90.00
#
_symmetry.space_group_name_H-M   'P 1'
#
loop_
_entity.id
_entity.type
_entity.pdbx_description
1 polymer ?
#
loop_
_entity_poly.entity_id
_entity_poly.type
_entity_poly.pdbx_seq_one_letter_code
_entity_poly.pdbx_strand_id
1 'polypeptide(L)'
;MPTTRPRHHVTETDDLAAALDAEAGRRPDLSRSQLLVQLALEGHQAAEHAHGQCRSHKLAALRKHSGVLTGAYETGHRDRLRDEWPE
;
A
#
# COMPACT_ATOMS: atom_id res chain seq x y z
N MET A 1 -25.80 21.79 11.21
CA MET A 1 -24.35 21.85 10.94
C MET A 1 -24.05 21.12 9.64
N PRO A 2 -23.51 21.78 8.61
CA PRO A 2 -23.02 21.07 7.44
C PRO A 2 -21.68 20.41 7.79
N THR A 3 -21.60 19.09 7.68
CA THR A 3 -20.33 18.36 7.83
C THR A 3 -19.45 18.65 6.61
N THR A 4 -18.17 19.01 6.81
CA THR A 4 -17.22 19.33 5.73
C THR A 4 -16.96 18.15 4.78
N ARG A 5 -17.20 16.92 5.22
CA ARG A 5 -16.99 15.70 4.42
C ARG A 5 -18.30 15.22 3.77
N PRO A 6 -18.24 14.70 2.52
CA PRO A 6 -19.40 14.14 1.83
C PRO A 6 -19.95 12.94 2.61
N ARG A 7 -21.27 12.73 2.51
CA ARG A 7 -21.91 11.53 3.02
C ARG A 7 -21.86 10.46 1.94
N HIS A 8 -21.48 9.24 2.32
CA HIS A 8 -21.49 8.08 1.44
C HIS A 8 -22.65 7.18 1.83
N HIS A 9 -23.53 6.89 0.86
CA HIS A 9 -24.57 5.88 1.01
C HIS A 9 -24.04 4.55 0.52
N VAL A 10 -24.11 3.53 1.37
CA VAL A 10 -23.65 2.17 1.06
C VAL A 10 -24.84 1.24 1.21
N THR A 11 -25.11 0.47 0.16
CA THR A 11 -26.04 -0.65 0.23
C THR A 11 -25.25 -1.89 0.65
N GLU A 12 -25.70 -2.57 1.70
CA GLU A 12 -25.04 -3.79 2.15
C GLU A 12 -25.23 -4.90 1.11
N THR A 13 -24.12 -5.47 0.65
CA THR A 13 -24.10 -6.74 -0.07
C THR A 13 -24.10 -7.88 0.93
N ASP A 14 -24.40 -9.10 0.49
CA ASP A 14 -24.39 -10.29 1.36
C ASP A 14 -23.03 -10.47 2.06
N ASP A 15 -21.93 -10.27 1.33
CA ASP A 15 -20.56 -10.34 1.87
C ASP A 15 -20.31 -9.26 2.95
N LEU A 16 -20.76 -8.03 2.72
CA LEU A 16 -20.61 -6.94 3.68
C LEU A 16 -21.48 -7.20 4.93
N ALA A 17 -22.69 -7.73 4.74
CA ALA A 17 -23.57 -8.08 5.84
C ALA A 17 -22.93 -9.16 6.73
N ALA A 18 -22.40 -10.23 6.12
CA ALA A 18 -21.70 -11.29 6.84
C ALA A 18 -20.46 -10.79 7.59
N ALA A 19 -19.68 -9.89 6.99
CA ALA A 19 -18.52 -9.29 7.65
C ALA A 19 -18.92 -8.46 8.87
N LEU A 20 -19.97 -7.63 8.73
CA LEU A 20 -20.49 -6.82 9.82
C LEU A 20 -21.08 -7.66 10.95
N ASP A 21 -21.77 -8.76 10.63
CA ASP A 21 -22.31 -9.68 11.64
C ASP A 21 -21.20 -10.38 12.43
N ALA A 22 -20.13 -10.78 11.76
CA ALA A 22 -18.95 -11.37 12.39
C ALA A 22 -18.22 -10.37 13.32
N GLU A 23 -18.21 -9.08 12.98
CA GLU A 23 -17.66 -8.03 13.85
C GLU A 23 -18.61 -7.66 14.99
N ALA A 24 -19.93 -7.66 14.76
CA ALA A 24 -20.92 -7.36 15.78
C ALA A 24 -20.84 -8.37 16.94
N GLY A 25 -20.52 -9.64 16.65
CA GLY A 25 -20.25 -10.64 17.68
C GLY A 25 -19.02 -10.32 18.55
N ARG A 26 -18.02 -9.62 18.01
CA ARG A 26 -16.80 -9.20 18.73
C ARG A 26 -16.95 -7.85 19.42
N ARG A 27 -17.78 -6.96 18.88
CA ARG A 27 -18.02 -5.59 19.37
C ARG A 27 -19.52 -5.29 19.39
N PRO A 28 -20.26 -5.88 20.35
CA PRO A 28 -21.72 -5.77 20.40
C PRO A 28 -22.22 -4.38 20.78
N ASP A 29 -21.34 -3.51 21.27
CA ASP A 29 -21.62 -2.13 21.66
C ASP A 29 -21.66 -1.14 20.48
N LEU A 30 -21.20 -1.56 19.30
CA LEU A 30 -21.10 -0.70 18.12
C LEU A 30 -22.27 -0.90 17.16
N SER A 31 -22.74 0.21 16.58
CA SER A 31 -23.70 0.18 15.48
C SER A 31 -23.06 -0.34 14.20
N ARG A 32 -23.85 -0.86 13.26
CA ARG A 32 -23.36 -1.31 11.94
C ARG A 32 -22.57 -0.23 11.21
N SER A 33 -22.98 1.03 11.30
CA SER A 33 -22.26 2.16 10.70
C SER A 33 -20.91 2.41 11.36
N GLN A 34 -20.79 2.23 12.67
CA GLN A 34 -19.51 2.33 13.38
C GLN A 34 -18.58 1.16 13.02
N LEU A 35 -19.12 -0.06 12.93
CA LEU A 35 -18.38 -1.24 12.47
C LEU A 35 -17.84 -1.06 11.04
N LEU A 36 -18.67 -0.51 10.13
CA LEU A 36 -18.26 -0.23 8.76
C LEU A 36 -17.11 0.79 8.69
N VAL A 37 -17.16 1.85 9.50
CA VAL A 37 -16.06 2.81 9.61
C VAL A 37 -14.79 2.13 10.13
N GLN A 38 -14.91 1.28 11.14
CA GLN A 38 -13.75 0.62 11.73
C GLN A 38 -13.11 -0.38 10.76
N LEU A 39 -13.90 -1.21 10.10
CA LEU A 39 -13.42 -2.13 9.05
C LEU A 39 -12.73 -1.40 7.91
N ALA A 40 -13.26 -0.25 7.48
CA ALA A 40 -12.62 0.56 6.44
C ALA A 40 -11.25 1.10 6.88
N LEU A 41 -11.13 1.53 8.14
CA LEU A 41 -9.85 2.02 8.69
C LEU A 41 -8.83 0.90 8.88
N GLU A 42 -9.27 -0.26 9.39
CA GLU A 42 -8.43 -1.45 9.53
C GLU A 42 -7.95 -1.95 8.16
N GLY A 43 -8.84 -1.99 7.16
CA GLY A 43 -8.50 -2.32 5.79
C GLY A 43 -7.48 -1.36 5.17
N HIS A 44 -7.61 -0.05 5.43
CA HIS A 44 -6.63 0.94 4.98
C HIS A 44 -5.26 0.70 5.63
N GLN A 45 -5.20 0.46 6.94
CA GLN A 45 -3.94 0.17 7.64
C GLN A 45 -3.28 -1.11 7.12
N ALA A 46 -4.06 -2.17 6.89
CA ALA A 46 -3.56 -3.42 6.32
C ALA A 46 -2.99 -3.21 4.91
N ALA A 47 -3.68 -2.42 4.07
CA ALA A 47 -3.21 -2.09 2.73
C ALA A 47 -1.91 -1.27 2.76
N GLU A 48 -1.82 -0.23 3.60
CA GLU A 48 -0.61 0.56 3.78
C GLU A 48 0.57 -0.31 4.24
N HIS A 49 0.33 -1.24 5.16
CA HIS A 49 1.35 -2.16 5.63
C HIS A 49 1.83 -3.09 4.51
N ALA A 50 0.92 -3.65 3.72
CA ALA A 50 1.26 -4.46 2.55
C ALA A 50 2.07 -3.69 1.50
N HIS A 51 1.68 -2.44 1.20
CA HIS A 51 2.43 -1.57 0.29
C HIS A 51 3.82 -1.22 0.84
N GLY A 52 3.92 -0.93 2.13
CA GLY A 52 5.18 -0.67 2.83
C GLY A 52 6.14 -1.87 2.78
N GLN A 53 5.63 -3.08 3.00
CA GLN A 53 6.41 -4.32 2.89
C GLN A 53 6.91 -4.55 1.46
N CYS A 54 6.06 -4.36 0.46
CA CYS A 54 6.46 -4.51 -0.95
C CYS A 54 7.56 -3.49 -1.34
N ARG A 55 7.42 -2.23 -0.90
CA ARG A 55 8.43 -1.19 -1.10
C ARG A 55 9.74 -1.51 -0.37
N SER A 56 9.66 -1.99 0.87
CA SER A 56 10.83 -2.39 1.66
C SER A 56 11.58 -3.56 1.01
N HIS A 57 10.84 -4.58 0.54
CA HIS A 57 11.42 -5.71 -0.18
C HIS A 57 12.13 -5.26 -1.46
N LYS A 58 11.51 -4.39 -2.26
CA LYS A 58 12.12 -3.84 -3.47
C LYS A 58 13.40 -3.04 -3.16
N LEU A 59 13.38 -2.21 -2.12
CA LEU A 59 14.55 -1.44 -1.69
C LEU A 59 15.66 -2.35 -1.13
N ALA A 60 15.31 -3.42 -0.41
CA ALA A 60 16.27 -4.40 0.08
C ALA A 60 16.96 -5.16 -1.07
N ALA A 61 16.20 -5.56 -2.09
CA ALA A 61 16.75 -6.15 -3.31
C ALA A 61 17.70 -5.18 -4.02
N LEU A 62 17.30 -3.91 -4.20
CA LEU A 62 18.16 -2.88 -4.79
C LEU A 62 19.44 -2.66 -3.99
N ARG A 63 19.36 -2.57 -2.65
CA ARG A 63 20.53 -2.41 -1.78
C ARG A 63 21.47 -3.62 -1.84
N LYS A 64 20.93 -4.84 -1.92
CA LYS A 64 21.71 -6.07 -2.02
C LYS A 64 22.56 -6.10 -3.31
N HIS A 65 22.04 -5.55 -4.40
CA HIS A 65 22.73 -5.55 -5.70
C HIS A 65 23.46 -4.23 -6.00
N SER A 66 23.13 -3.15 -5.29
CA SER A 66 23.82 -1.87 -5.44
C SER A 66 25.27 -2.01 -5.00
N GLY A 67 26.18 -1.61 -5.88
CA GLY A 67 27.61 -1.60 -5.60
C GLY A 67 28.35 -2.92 -5.79
N VAL A 68 27.64 -4.01 -6.14
CA VAL A 68 28.28 -5.30 -6.50
C VAL A 68 29.19 -5.17 -7.73
N LEU A 69 28.92 -4.18 -8.59
CA LEU A 69 29.73 -3.87 -9.77
C LEU A 69 30.59 -2.61 -9.58
N THR A 70 30.69 -2.06 -8.35
CA THR A 70 31.58 -0.93 -8.09
C THR A 70 33.03 -1.38 -8.29
N GLY A 71 33.71 -0.79 -9.28
CA GLY A 71 35.07 -1.17 -9.69
C GLY A 71 35.13 -2.14 -10.88
N ALA A 72 34.01 -2.72 -11.32
CA ALA A 72 33.95 -3.53 -12.54
C ALA A 72 34.03 -2.67 -13.81
N TYR A 73 33.71 -1.38 -13.68
CA TYR A 73 33.75 -0.41 -14.77
C TYR A 73 34.83 0.63 -14.48
N GLU A 74 35.67 0.88 -15.47
CA GLU A 74 36.72 1.89 -15.40
C GLU A 74 36.15 3.31 -15.26
N THR A 75 36.94 4.22 -14.71
CA THR A 75 36.58 5.64 -14.63
C THR A 75 36.36 6.18 -16.05
N GLY A 76 35.19 6.78 -16.32
CA GLY A 76 34.82 7.29 -17.64
C GLY A 76 34.21 6.26 -18.61
N HIS A 77 34.02 5.00 -18.17
CA HIS A 77 33.42 3.93 -19.01
C HIS A 77 32.01 4.27 -19.52
N ARG A 78 31.21 4.96 -18.69
CA ARG A 78 29.85 5.38 -19.07
C ARG A 78 29.85 6.42 -20.19
N ASP A 79 30.82 7.33 -20.19
CA ASP A 79 30.85 8.41 -21.17
C ASP A 79 31.35 7.87 -22.52
N ARG A 80 32.32 6.94 -22.54
CA ARG A 80 32.68 6.17 -23.76
C ARG A 80 31.50 5.43 -24.37
N LEU A 81 30.68 4.76 -23.55
CA LEU A 81 29.49 4.05 -24.04
C LEU A 81 28.43 4.99 -24.64
N ARG A 82 28.38 6.26 -24.23
CA ARG A 82 27.47 7.25 -24.82
C ARG A 82 27.98 7.75 -26.16
N ASP A 83 29.29 7.88 -26.30
CA ASP A 83 29.92 8.30 -27.56
C ASP A 83 29.77 7.24 -28.67
N GLU A 84 29.52 5.98 -28.31
CA GLU A 84 29.30 4.86 -29.25
C GLU A 84 27.89 4.79 -29.85
N TRP A 85 26.92 5.55 -29.32
CA TRP A 85 25.57 5.61 -29.88
C TRP A 85 25.39 6.86 -30.76
N PRO A 86 25.08 6.70 -32.07
CA PRO A 86 24.64 7.83 -32.87
C PRO A 86 23.22 8.26 -32.43
N GLU A 87 22.95 9.57 -32.57
CA GLU A 87 21.68 10.24 -32.19
C GLU A 87 20.42 9.55 -32.70
#